data_AF-A0A3D1G5I6-F1
#
_entry.id   AF-A0A3D1G5I6-F1
#
_cell.length_a   1.000
_cell.length_b   1.000
_cell.length_c   1.000
_cell.angle_alpha   90.00
_cell.angle_beta   90.00
_cell.angle_gamma   90.00
#
_symmetry.space_group_name_H-M   'P 1'
#
loop_
_entity.id
_entity.type
_entity.pdbx_description
1 polymer ?
#
loop_
_entity_poly.entity_id
_entity_poly.type
_entity_poly.pdbx_seq_one_letter_code
_entity_poly.pdbx_strand_id
1 'polypeptide(L)'
;MLRAYIEWWRKRFILAMTVKFLSGLVIGFGLGVYFLPIIIADSPAAQSVLQAEEAKAEKQALFTPDLPGSDPFHWGDGTLLISDNRVTLMGEVSP
;
A
#
# COMPACT_ATOMS: atom_id res chain seq x y z
N MET A 1 43.81 15.89 26.63
CA MET A 1 43.12 14.57 26.54
C MET A 1 41.61 14.67 26.68
N LEU A 2 41.08 15.31 27.74
CA LEU A 2 39.62 15.44 27.95
C LEU A 2 38.85 16.14 26.81
N ARG A 3 39.41 17.21 26.20
CA ARG A 3 38.78 17.92 25.07
C ARG A 3 38.59 17.03 23.84
N ALA A 4 39.61 16.26 23.47
CA ALA A 4 39.54 15.32 22.34
C ALA A 4 38.48 14.24 22.57
N TYR A 5 38.37 13.74 23.81
CA TYR A 5 37.33 12.79 24.19
C TYR A 5 35.92 13.38 24.09
N ILE A 6 35.70 14.60 24.58
CA ILE A 6 34.41 15.30 24.48
C ILE A 6 34.02 15.55 23.02
N GLU A 7 34.96 15.97 22.18
CA GLU A 7 34.71 16.19 20.75
C GLU A 7 34.38 14.90 20.00
N TRP A 8 35.07 13.81 20.33
CA TRP A 8 34.81 12.47 19.80
C TRP A 8 33.39 12.01 20.11
N TRP A 9 32.92 12.23 21.35
CA TRP A 9 31.55 11.91 21.78
C TRP A 9 30.52 12.83 21.13
N ARG A 10 30.79 14.13 21.10
CA ARG A 10 29.91 15.12 20.47
C ARG A 10 29.67 14.79 18.99
N LYS A 11 30.71 14.47 18.22
CA LYS A 11 30.58 14.11 16.80
C LYS A 11 29.75 12.85 16.60
N ARG A 12 29.96 11.81 17.41
CA ARG A 12 29.16 10.56 17.36
C ARG A 12 27.71 10.78 17.73
N PHE A 13 27.46 11.58 18.76
CA PHE A 13 26.11 11.88 19.19
C PHE A 13 25.34 12.65 18.11
N ILE A 14 25.97 13.69 17.53
CA ILE A 14 25.38 14.44 16.41
C ILE A 14 25.11 13.50 15.23
N LEU A 15 26.08 12.67 14.85
CA LEU A 15 25.90 11.69 13.77
C LEU A 15 24.72 10.75 14.04
N ALA A 16 24.63 10.19 15.24
CA ALA A 16 23.54 9.29 15.62
C ALA A 16 22.17 9.99 15.55
N MET A 17 22.08 11.23 16.01
CA MET A 17 20.85 12.03 15.94
C MET A 17 20.47 12.36 14.50
N THR A 18 21.43 12.76 13.67
CA THR A 18 21.19 13.03 12.24
C THR A 18 20.69 11.78 11.52
N VAL A 19 21.35 10.63 11.72
CA VAL A 19 20.93 9.36 11.11
C VAL A 19 19.53 8.98 11.57
N LYS A 20 19.24 9.07 12.87
CA LYS A 20 17.91 8.78 13.42
C LYS A 20 16.84 9.67 12.78
N PHE A 21 17.09 10.98 12.71
CA PHE A 21 16.14 11.94 12.18
C PHE A 21 15.87 11.70 10.69
N LEU A 22 16.92 11.54 9.88
CA LEU A 22 16.80 11.26 8.45
C LEU A 22 16.09 9.92 8.20
N SER A 23 16.40 8.89 9.00
CA SER A 23 15.71 7.59 8.91
C SER A 23 14.22 7.74 9.18
N GLY A 24 13.84 8.49 10.22
CA GLY A 24 12.44 8.78 10.54
C GLY A 24 11.73 9.54 9.41
N LEU A 25 12.41 10.51 8.79
CA LEU A 25 11.85 11.26 7.67
C LEU A 25 11.61 10.37 6.44
N VAL A 26 12.60 9.55 6.07
CA VAL A 26 12.51 8.65 4.91
C VAL A 26 11.46 7.57 5.14
N ILE A 27 11.48 6.91 6.29
CA ILE A 27 10.51 5.86 6.63
C ILE A 27 9.11 6.47 6.73
N GLY A 28 8.95 7.59 7.43
CA GLY A 28 7.65 8.25 7.60
C GLY A 28 7.06 8.72 6.27
N PHE A 29 7.88 9.31 5.40
CA PHE A 29 7.44 9.69 4.05
C PHE A 29 7.07 8.48 3.20
N GLY A 30 7.90 7.42 3.19
CA GLY A 30 7.64 6.20 2.44
C GLY A 30 6.35 5.49 2.89
N LEU A 31 6.14 5.37 4.21
CA LEU A 31 4.89 4.86 4.77
C LEU A 31 3.70 5.77 4.40
N GLY A 32 3.88 7.09 4.45
CA GLY A 32 2.85 8.04 4.07
C GLY A 32 2.41 7.86 2.61
N VAL A 33 3.35 7.71 1.67
CA VAL A 33 3.05 7.44 0.26
C VAL A 33 2.35 6.10 0.08
N TYR A 34 2.80 5.04 0.77
CA TYR A 34 2.19 3.71 0.68
C TYR A 34 0.76 3.67 1.23
N PHE A 35 0.49 4.32 2.37
CA PHE A 35 -0.84 4.34 2.98
C PHE A 35 -1.78 5.37 2.34
N LEU A 36 -1.28 6.32 1.54
CA LEU A 36 -2.09 7.37 0.96
C LEU A 36 -3.30 6.83 0.17
N PRO A 37 -3.15 5.85 -0.75
CA PRO A 37 -4.28 5.28 -1.49
C PRO A 37 -5.37 4.69 -0.59
N ILE A 38 -4.99 4.06 0.53
CA ILE A 38 -5.95 3.49 1.50
C ILE A 38 -6.74 4.60 2.20
N ILE A 39 -6.05 5.69 2.57
CA ILE A 39 -6.65 6.79 3.33
C ILE A 39 -7.62 7.60 2.47
N ILE A 40 -7.30 7.79 1.18
CA ILE A 40 -8.12 8.59 0.25
C ILE A 40 -9.11 7.73 -0.56
N ALA A 41 -9.16 6.42 -0.34
CA ALA A 41 -10.06 5.54 -1.05
C ALA A 41 -11.53 5.94 -0.79
N ASP A 42 -12.32 5.95 -1.86
CA ASP A 42 -13.77 6.11 -1.73
C ASP A 42 -14.39 4.88 -1.06
N SER A 43 -15.59 5.06 -0.50
CA SER A 43 -16.38 3.95 0.01
C SER A 43 -16.61 2.90 -1.10
N PRO A 44 -16.55 1.60 -0.78
CA PRO A 44 -16.86 0.55 -1.74
C PRO A 44 -18.25 0.73 -2.37
N ALA A 45 -18.39 0.25 -3.60
CA ALA A 45 -19.68 0.24 -4.28
C ALA A 45 -20.73 -0.54 -3.47
N ALA A 46 -21.98 -0.07 -3.49
CA ALA A 46 -23.08 -0.78 -2.85
C ALA A 46 -23.26 -2.17 -3.46
N GLN A 47 -23.61 -3.16 -2.64
CA GLN A 47 -23.77 -4.55 -3.09
C GLN A 47 -24.78 -4.71 -4.24
N SER A 48 -25.84 -3.90 -4.26
CA SER A 48 -26.81 -3.87 -5.36
C SER A 48 -26.21 -3.46 -6.70
N VAL A 49 -25.21 -2.58 -6.69
CA VAL A 49 -24.47 -2.18 -7.88
C VAL A 49 -23.57 -3.32 -8.35
N LEU A 50 -22.92 -4.03 -7.43
CA LEU A 50 -22.09 -5.20 -7.77
C LEU A 50 -22.92 -6.31 -8.43
N GLN A 51 -24.06 -6.66 -7.84
CA GLN A 51 -24.99 -7.66 -8.41
C GLN A 51 -25.53 -7.25 -9.79
N ALA A 52 -25.80 -5.95 -9.99
CA ALA A 52 -26.26 -5.45 -11.28
C ALA A 52 -25.20 -5.57 -12.38
N GLU A 53 -23.91 -5.56 -12.03
CA GLU A 53 -22.84 -5.81 -13.01
C GLU A 53 -22.55 -7.28 -13.24
N GLU A 54 -22.75 -8.12 -12.23
CA GLU A 54 -22.60 -9.56 -12.40
C GLU A 54 -23.51 -10.06 -13.52
N ALA A 55 -24.74 -9.55 -13.59
CA ALA A 55 -25.70 -9.84 -14.65
C ALA A 55 -25.30 -9.29 -16.04
N LYS A 56 -24.40 -8.32 -16.11
CA LYS A 56 -23.91 -7.70 -17.36
C LYS A 56 -22.52 -8.21 -17.77
N ALA A 57 -21.86 -8.97 -16.90
CA ALA A 57 -20.51 -9.45 -17.15
C ALA A 57 -20.51 -10.40 -18.35
N GLU A 58 -19.69 -10.09 -19.35
CA GLU A 58 -19.48 -10.95 -20.51
C GLU A 58 -18.44 -12.03 -20.20
N LYS A 59 -17.50 -11.70 -19.32
CA LYS A 59 -16.44 -12.60 -18.85
C LYS A 59 -16.26 -12.44 -17.35
N GLN A 60 -15.86 -13.54 -16.74
CA GLN A 60 -15.49 -13.58 -15.32
C GLN A 60 -14.13 -14.23 -15.17
N ALA A 61 -13.36 -13.76 -14.18
CA ALA A 61 -12.12 -14.36 -13.76
C ALA A 61 -12.07 -14.43 -12.23
N LEU A 62 -11.41 -15.44 -11.69
CA LEU A 62 -11.16 -15.53 -10.25
C LEU A 62 -9.77 -14.96 -9.95
N PHE A 63 -9.72 -14.01 -9.03
CA PHE A 63 -8.49 -13.49 -8.45
C PHE A 63 -8.26 -14.21 -7.12
N THR A 64 -7.06 -14.75 -6.94
CA THR A 64 -6.59 -15.31 -5.67
C THR A 64 -5.29 -14.62 -5.26
N PRO A 65 -5.00 -14.48 -3.95
CA PRO A 65 -3.80 -13.77 -3.49
C PRO A 65 -2.46 -14.36 -3.94
N ASP A 66 -2.45 -15.59 -4.46
CA ASP A 66 -1.27 -16.34 -4.88
C ASP A 66 -1.07 -16.35 -6.40
N LEU A 67 -1.79 -15.52 -7.15
CA LEU A 67 -1.60 -15.39 -8.60
C LEU A 67 -0.21 -14.83 -8.94
N PRO A 68 0.37 -15.20 -10.11
CA PRO A 68 1.60 -14.60 -10.59
C PRO A 68 1.50 -13.07 -10.66
N GLY A 69 2.40 -12.37 -9.95
CA GLY A 69 2.40 -10.91 -9.85
C GLY A 69 1.79 -10.38 -8.54
N SER A 70 1.15 -11.23 -7.73
CA SER A 70 0.77 -10.88 -6.37
C SER A 70 1.94 -11.00 -5.40
N ASP A 71 1.94 -10.14 -4.38
CA ASP A 71 2.89 -10.16 -3.27
C ASP A 71 2.17 -9.86 -1.93
N PRO A 72 2.84 -9.97 -0.77
CA PRO A 72 2.19 -9.76 0.53
C PRO A 72 1.54 -8.38 0.74
N PHE A 73 1.92 -7.39 -0.06
CA PHE A 73 1.44 -6.01 0.00
C PHE A 73 0.49 -5.67 -1.15
N HIS A 74 0.61 -6.32 -2.31
CA HIS A 74 -0.18 -6.04 -3.52
C HIS A 74 -0.85 -7.33 -4.02
N TRP A 75 -2.14 -7.49 -3.77
CA TRP A 75 -2.91 -8.69 -4.14
C TRP A 75 -4.39 -8.39 -4.30
N GLY A 76 -5.12 -9.28 -4.98
CA GLY A 76 -6.57 -9.24 -5.07
C GLY A 76 -7.18 -10.60 -4.79
N ASP A 77 -8.34 -10.63 -4.15
CA ASP A 77 -9.11 -11.83 -3.85
C ASP A 77 -10.58 -11.60 -4.21
N GLY A 78 -11.13 -12.46 -5.08
CA GLY A 78 -12.54 -12.42 -5.45
C GLY A 78 -12.80 -12.55 -6.95
N THR A 79 -14.03 -12.25 -7.36
CA THR A 79 -14.46 -12.42 -8.76
C THR A 79 -14.33 -11.11 -9.52
N LEU A 80 -13.53 -11.13 -10.59
CA LEU A 80 -13.42 -10.04 -11.54
C LEU A 80 -14.51 -10.19 -12.62
N LEU A 81 -15.41 -9.22 -12.69
CA LEU A 81 -16.46 -9.09 -13.69
C LEU A 81 -16.00 -8.14 -14.79
N ILE A 82 -16.06 -8.60 -16.04
CA ILE A 82 -15.57 -7.85 -17.20
C ILE A 82 -16.69 -7.71 -18.23
N SER A 83 -16.96 -6.48 -18.65
CA SER A 83 -17.84 -6.12 -19.76
C SER A 83 -17.12 -5.15 -20.70
N ASP A 84 -17.71 -4.84 -21.86
CA ASP A 84 -17.13 -3.92 -22.85
C ASP A 84 -16.71 -2.54 -22.30
N ASN A 85 -17.34 -2.06 -21.23
CA ASN A 85 -17.12 -0.72 -20.68
C ASN A 85 -16.71 -0.68 -19.21
N ARG A 86 -16.64 -1.83 -18.53
CA ARG A 86 -16.35 -1.85 -17.08
C ARG A 86 -15.64 -3.11 -16.64
N VAL A 87 -14.76 -2.92 -15.67
CA VAL A 87 -14.15 -3.99 -14.86
C VAL A 87 -14.55 -3.75 -13.42
N THR A 88 -15.15 -4.75 -12.78
CA THR A 88 -15.63 -4.67 -11.40
C THR A 88 -15.08 -5.85 -10.62
N LEU A 89 -14.41 -5.58 -9.50
CA LEU A 89 -13.98 -6.61 -8.57
C LEU A 89 -15.06 -6.80 -7.50
N MET A 90 -15.57 -8.02 -7.38
CA MET A 90 -16.39 -8.46 -6.27
C MET A 90 -15.50 -9.21 -5.27
N GLY A 91 -14.89 -8.47 -4.35
CA GLY A 91 -13.96 -9.03 -3.38
C GLY A 91 -13.11 -7.96 -2.69
N GLU A 92 -11.90 -8.34 -2.29
CA GLU A 92 -10.94 -7.50 -1.58
C GLU A 92 -9.69 -7.27 -2.43
N VAL A 93 -9.05 -6.12 -2.24
CA VAL A 93 -7.82 -5.77 -2.92
C VAL A 93 -6.91 -5.01 -1.95
N SER A 94 -5.64 -5.40 -1.93
CA SER A 94 -4.58 -4.65 -1.27
C SER A 94 -3.95 -3.68 -2.27
N PRO A 95 -3.54 -2.47 -1.84
CA PRO A 95 -2.98 -1.44 -2.72
C PRO A 95 -1.77 -1.90 -3.52
#